data_AF-A0A6B2XNI1-F1
#
_entry.id   AF-A0A6B2XNI1-F1
#
_cell.length_a   1.000
_cell.length_b   1.000
_cell.length_c   1.000
_cell.angle_alpha   90.00
_cell.angle_beta   90.00
_cell.angle_gamma   90.00
#
_symmetry.space_group_name_H-M   'P 1'
#
loop_
_entity.id
_entity.type
_entity.pdbx_description
1 polymer ?
#
loop_
_entity_poly.entity_id
_entity_poly.type
_entity_poly.pdbx_seq_one_letter_code
_entity_poly.pdbx_strand_id
1 'polypeptide(L)'
;TVDALLAPGGRLLNHQIARPPEPDEEAHRIDEFIDAYVFPDGELSPLGTTVGELERAGFEVRDVEALREHYALTLRAWVARLEDRWEEAVRLTSPGRARVWRLYMAASALGFEHGRLGGNQVLAVKPA
;
A
#
# COMPACT_ATOMS: atom_id res chain seq x y z
N THR A 1 4.89 -21.73 0.08
CA THR A 1 5.16 -20.41 -0.55
C THR A 1 4.08 -20.14 -1.58
N VAL A 2 3.90 -18.89 -2.03
CA VAL A 2 2.95 -18.59 -3.13
C VAL A 2 3.30 -19.40 -4.38
N ASP A 3 4.60 -19.58 -4.67
CA ASP A 3 5.09 -20.47 -5.73
C ASP A 3 4.50 -21.89 -5.65
N ALA A 4 4.52 -22.52 -4.47
CA ALA A 4 4.04 -23.90 -4.31
C ALA A 4 2.53 -24.06 -4.54
N LEU A 5 1.76 -22.95 -4.53
CA LEU A 5 0.32 -22.92 -4.78
C LEU A 5 -0.03 -22.72 -6.26
N LEU A 6 0.96 -22.40 -7.10
CA LEU A 6 0.76 -22.17 -8.53
C LEU A 6 1.26 -23.37 -9.35
N ALA A 7 0.45 -23.76 -10.33
CA ALA A 7 0.87 -24.71 -11.37
C ALA A 7 1.97 -24.09 -12.26
N PRO A 8 2.80 -24.90 -12.94
CA PRO A 8 3.71 -24.42 -13.98
C PRO A 8 2.96 -23.54 -15.00
N GLY A 9 3.50 -22.35 -15.30
CA GLY A 9 2.85 -21.34 -16.15
C GLY A 9 1.78 -20.48 -15.43
N GLY A 10 1.52 -20.71 -14.15
CA GLY A 10 0.58 -19.94 -13.33
C GLY A 10 1.00 -18.49 -13.15
N ARG A 11 0.01 -17.59 -12.96
CA ARG A 11 0.23 -16.14 -12.84
C ARG A 11 -0.03 -15.65 -11.43
N LEU A 12 0.81 -14.75 -10.97
CA LEU A 12 0.66 -13.99 -9.73
C LEU A 12 0.52 -12.51 -10.09
N LEU A 13 -0.52 -11.85 -9.58
CA LEU A 13 -0.62 -10.39 -9.61
C LEU A 13 -0.47 -9.88 -8.18
N ASN A 14 0.70 -9.33 -7.86
CA ASN A 14 0.94 -8.70 -6.57
C ASN A 14 0.55 -7.21 -6.64
N HIS A 15 -0.51 -6.83 -5.94
CA HIS A 15 -0.91 -5.42 -5.79
C HIS A 15 -0.48 -4.91 -4.42
N GLN A 16 0.39 -3.91 -4.39
CA GLN A 16 1.00 -3.41 -3.17
C GLN A 16 1.05 -1.89 -3.11
N ILE A 17 0.98 -1.35 -1.90
CA ILE A 17 1.48 -0.02 -1.59
C ILE A 17 3.00 -0.16 -1.39
N ALA A 18 3.76 0.75 -1.96
CA ALA A 18 5.22 0.78 -1.86
C ALA A 18 5.68 2.15 -1.35
N ARG A 19 6.96 2.24 -1.00
CA ARG A 19 7.65 3.51 -0.73
C ARG A 19 8.91 3.65 -1.59
N PRO A 20 9.47 4.85 -1.74
CA PRO A 20 10.83 5.01 -2.23
C PRO A 20 11.83 4.23 -1.37
N PRO A 21 12.93 3.72 -1.95
CA PRO A 21 14.02 3.16 -1.17
C PRO A 21 14.70 4.25 -0.35
N GLU A 22 15.19 3.86 0.82
CA GLU A 22 16.03 4.64 1.71
C GLU A 22 17.50 4.19 1.58
N PRO A 23 18.48 5.05 1.91
CA PRO A 23 19.89 4.65 1.90
C PRO A 23 20.22 3.50 2.86
N ASP A 24 19.51 3.43 3.98
CA ASP A 24 19.61 2.38 5.00
C ASP A 24 18.23 1.77 5.24
N GLU A 25 17.95 0.66 4.56
CA GLU A 25 16.68 -0.05 4.65
C GLU A 25 16.46 -0.70 6.03
N GLU A 26 17.52 -1.04 6.77
CA GLU A 26 17.41 -1.63 8.11
C GLU A 26 16.99 -0.60 9.16
N ALA A 27 17.28 0.67 8.90
CA ALA A 27 16.87 1.79 9.74
C ALA A 27 15.43 2.27 9.47
N HIS A 28 14.78 1.80 8.40
CA HIS A 28 13.42 2.22 8.08
C HIS A 28 12.45 1.87 9.22
N ARG A 29 11.59 2.81 9.59
CA ARG A 29 10.52 2.63 10.58
C ARG A 29 9.23 3.19 10.03
N ILE A 30 8.13 2.49 10.27
CA ILE A 30 6.80 3.01 10.02
C ILE A 30 6.53 4.24 10.90
N ASP A 31 5.71 5.17 10.39
CA ASP A 31 5.25 6.34 11.12
C ASP A 31 4.51 5.93 12.41
N GLU A 32 4.91 6.49 13.55
CA GLU A 32 4.39 6.13 14.88
C GLU A 32 2.87 6.31 15.00
N PHE A 33 2.28 7.29 14.29
CA PHE A 33 0.83 7.46 14.30
C PHE A 33 0.13 6.36 13.51
N ILE A 34 0.67 5.98 12.35
CA ILE A 34 0.10 4.89 11.54
C ILE A 34 0.17 3.57 12.31
N ASP A 35 1.33 3.27 12.90
CA ASP A 35 1.54 2.06 13.70
C ASP A 35 0.60 2.00 14.92
N ALA A 36 0.52 3.09 15.69
CA ALA A 36 -0.27 3.10 16.91
C ALA A 36 -1.80 3.10 16.67
N TYR A 37 -2.28 3.69 15.57
CA TYR A 37 -3.71 3.99 15.42
C TYR A 37 -4.40 3.40 14.19
N VAL A 38 -3.67 2.96 13.16
CA VAL A 38 -4.25 2.57 11.87
C VAL A 38 -3.87 1.15 11.48
N PHE A 39 -2.57 0.90 11.29
CA PHE A 39 -2.03 -0.39 10.86
C PHE A 39 -0.82 -0.76 11.73
N PRO A 40 -1.07 -1.31 12.93
CA PRO A 40 -0.01 -1.88 13.75
C PRO A 40 0.77 -2.95 12.97
N ASP A 41 2.08 -2.96 13.10
CA ASP A 41 3.01 -3.87 12.40
C ASP A 41 2.96 -3.74 10.86
N GLY A 42 2.42 -2.63 10.36
CA GLY A 42 2.44 -2.32 8.93
C GLY A 42 3.88 -2.07 8.46
N GLU A 43 4.21 -2.60 7.29
CA GLU A 43 5.52 -2.38 6.65
C GLU A 43 5.32 -2.11 5.17
N LEU A 44 6.09 -1.18 4.62
CA LEU A 44 6.05 -0.84 3.20
C LEU A 44 7.42 -1.09 2.61
N SER A 45 7.50 -2.06 1.71
CA SER A 45 8.73 -2.34 0.98
C SER A 45 8.87 -1.44 -0.24
N PRO A 46 10.11 -1.10 -0.64
CA PRO A 46 10.37 -0.57 -1.97
C PRO A 46 9.91 -1.54 -3.06
N LEU A 47 9.44 -1.01 -4.18
CA LEU A 47 9.05 -1.82 -5.34
C LEU A 47 10.18 -2.78 -5.76
N GLY A 48 11.42 -2.29 -5.77
CA GLY A 48 12.58 -3.09 -6.15
C GLY A 48 12.84 -4.28 -5.23
N THR A 49 12.56 -4.13 -3.93
CA THR A 49 12.64 -5.24 -2.97
C THR A 49 11.64 -6.33 -3.34
N THR A 50 10.38 -5.98 -3.58
CA THR A 50 9.35 -6.96 -3.96
C THR A 50 9.67 -7.66 -5.28
N VAL A 51 10.11 -6.90 -6.30
CA VAL A 51 10.52 -7.49 -7.59
C VAL A 51 11.67 -8.47 -7.40
N GLY A 52 12.70 -8.08 -6.64
CA GLY A 52 13.83 -8.95 -6.34
C GLY A 52 13.43 -10.21 -5.57
N GLU A 53 12.51 -10.13 -4.60
CA GLU A 53 12.01 -11.30 -3.88
C GLU A 53 11.21 -12.25 -4.78
N LEU A 54 10.41 -11.72 -5.71
CA LEU A 54 9.69 -12.54 -6.70
C LEU A 54 10.67 -13.31 -7.59
N GLU A 55 11.70 -12.64 -8.11
CA GLU A 55 12.73 -13.27 -8.94
C GLU A 55 13.53 -14.32 -8.16
N ARG A 56 13.95 -14.02 -6.92
CA ARG A 56 14.63 -14.98 -6.03
C ARG A 56 13.77 -16.21 -5.72
N ALA A 57 12.45 -16.03 -5.65
CA ALA A 57 11.49 -17.11 -5.47
C ALA A 57 11.24 -17.93 -6.74
N GLY A 58 11.88 -17.60 -7.88
CA GLY A 58 11.80 -18.34 -9.13
C GLY A 58 10.71 -17.85 -10.09
N PHE A 59 10.05 -16.72 -9.80
CA PHE A 59 9.09 -16.12 -10.72
C PHE A 59 9.80 -15.29 -11.80
N GLU A 60 9.21 -15.25 -13.00
CA GLU A 60 9.55 -14.29 -14.05
C GLU A 60 8.60 -13.10 -13.96
N VAL A 61 9.10 -11.90 -13.67
CA VAL A 61 8.29 -10.67 -13.69
C VAL A 61 8.01 -10.29 -15.14
N ARG A 62 6.73 -10.08 -15.46
CA ARG A 62 6.23 -9.81 -16.82
C ARG A 62 5.77 -8.39 -17.04
N ASP A 63 5.26 -7.75 -16.00
CA ASP A 63 4.76 -6.38 -16.09
C ASP A 63 4.82 -5.71 -14.72
N VAL A 64 5.02 -4.39 -14.74
CA VAL A 64 4.97 -3.54 -13.55
C VAL A 64 4.22 -2.26 -13.90
N GLU A 65 3.05 -2.08 -13.31
CA GLU A 65 2.22 -0.89 -13.49
C GLU A 65 2.21 -0.04 -12.22
N ALA A 66 2.46 1.26 -12.37
CA ALA A 66 2.33 2.23 -11.29
C ALA A 66 0.95 2.90 -11.32
N LEU A 67 0.27 2.90 -10.17
CA LEU A 67 -1.09 3.42 -9.95
C LEU A 67 -1.11 4.48 -8.84
N ARG A 68 0.02 5.13 -8.56
CA ARG A 68 0.20 6.09 -7.45
C ARG A 68 -0.86 7.20 -7.47
N GLU A 69 -1.08 7.80 -8.63
CA GLU A 69 -2.01 8.90 -8.83
C GLU A 69 -3.46 8.47 -8.59
N HIS A 70 -3.80 7.22 -8.96
CA HIS A 70 -5.12 6.66 -8.68
C HIS A 70 -5.37 6.50 -7.17
N TYR A 71 -4.34 6.16 -6.39
CA TYR A 71 -4.45 6.06 -4.94
C TYR A 71 -4.71 7.42 -4.29
N ALA A 72 -4.03 8.48 -4.75
CA ALA A 72 -4.30 9.84 -4.32
C ALA A 72 -5.77 10.23 -4.55
N LEU A 73 -6.28 10.03 -5.77
CA LEU A 73 -7.68 10.30 -6.12
C LEU A 73 -8.66 9.51 -5.25
N THR A 74 -8.35 8.23 -5.01
CA THR A 74 -9.17 7.33 -4.18
C THR A 74 -9.27 7.87 -2.75
N LEU A 75 -8.15 8.21 -2.12
CA LEU A 75 -8.11 8.72 -0.76
C LEU A 75 -8.79 10.08 -0.62
N ARG A 76 -8.63 10.99 -1.60
CA ARG A 76 -9.38 12.26 -1.64
C ARG A 76 -10.88 12.01 -1.69
N ALA A 77 -11.32 11.07 -2.52
CA ALA A 77 -12.73 10.72 -2.64
C ALA A 77 -13.28 10.01 -1.38
N TRP A 78 -12.42 9.34 -0.59
CA TRP A 78 -12.80 8.77 0.70
C TRP A 78 -12.89 9.84 1.80
N VAL A 79 -11.94 10.77 1.84
CA VAL A 79 -11.97 11.91 2.78
C VAL A 79 -13.24 12.73 2.56
N ALA A 80 -13.55 13.10 1.31
CA ALA A 80 -14.76 13.86 1.00
C ALA A 80 -16.04 13.13 1.48
N ARG A 81 -16.15 11.83 1.21
CA ARG A 81 -17.31 11.03 1.66
C ARG A 81 -17.40 10.90 3.18
N LEU A 82 -16.27 10.81 3.88
CA LEU A 82 -16.24 10.78 5.35
C LEU A 82 -16.70 12.12 5.92
N GLU A 83 -16.27 13.24 5.33
CA GLU A 83 -16.65 14.59 5.74
C GLU A 83 -18.13 14.87 5.46
N ASP A 84 -18.65 14.49 4.29
CA ASP A 84 -20.06 14.64 3.93
C ASP A 84 -21.00 13.87 4.87
N ARG A 85 -20.53 12.77 5.47
CA ARG A 85 -21.30 11.91 6.37
C ARG A 85 -20.73 11.91 7.79
N TRP A 86 -20.13 13.02 8.20
CA TRP A 86 -19.39 13.10 9.46
C TRP A 86 -20.22 12.69 10.69
N GLU A 87 -21.46 13.19 10.81
CA GLU A 87 -22.34 12.86 11.94
C GLU A 87 -22.66 11.36 12.01
N GLU A 88 -22.84 10.71 10.87
CA GLU A 88 -23.07 9.28 10.78
C GLU A 88 -21.81 8.51 11.16
N ALA A 89 -20.65 8.89 10.64
CA ALA A 89 -19.37 8.25 10.96
C ALA A 89 -19.04 8.34 12.46
N VAL A 90 -19.29 9.49 13.08
CA VAL A 90 -19.11 9.70 14.52
C VAL A 90 -20.06 8.82 15.33
N ARG A 91 -21.33 8.73 14.93
CA ARG A 91 -22.33 7.86 15.59
C ARG A 91 -21.98 6.37 15.49
N LEU A 92 -21.45 5.93 14.35
CA LEU A 92 -21.09 4.52 14.12
C LEU A 92 -19.79 4.12 14.82
N THR A 93 -18.97 5.08 15.21
CA THR A 93 -17.65 4.84 15.79
C THR A 93 -17.46 5.66 17.06
N SER A 94 -16.71 6.76 16.96
CA SER A 94 -16.57 7.79 17.98
C SER A 94 -15.97 9.04 17.33
N PRO A 95 -16.07 10.23 17.96
CA PRO A 95 -15.40 11.43 17.46
C PRO A 95 -13.89 11.23 17.29
N GLY A 96 -13.25 10.49 18.19
CA GLY A 96 -11.83 10.20 18.14
C GLY A 96 -11.46 9.32 16.94
N ARG A 97 -12.18 8.21 16.74
CA ARG A 97 -11.91 7.28 15.64
C ARG A 97 -12.17 7.92 14.27
N ALA A 98 -13.23 8.71 14.14
CA ALA A 98 -13.50 9.47 12.91
C ALA A 98 -12.38 10.47 12.59
N ARG A 99 -11.80 11.15 13.60
CA ARG A 99 -10.66 12.06 13.41
C ARG A 99 -9.39 11.34 13.00
N VAL A 100 -9.09 10.18 13.60
CA VAL A 100 -7.94 9.35 13.21
C VAL A 100 -8.03 8.97 11.74
N TRP A 101 -9.18 8.46 11.29
CA TRP A 101 -9.37 8.06 9.89
C TRP A 101 -9.28 9.24 8.92
N ARG A 102 -9.87 10.40 9.28
CA ARG A 102 -9.76 11.61 8.48
C ARG A 102 -8.31 12.06 8.33
N LEU A 103 -7.55 12.11 9.43
CA LEU A 103 -6.14 12.49 9.43
C LEU A 103 -5.31 11.51 8.61
N TYR A 104 -5.46 10.21 8.86
CA TYR A 104 -4.76 9.16 8.14
C TYR A 104 -4.99 9.27 6.63
N MET A 105 -6.24 9.25 6.16
CA MET A 105 -6.52 9.25 4.73
C MET A 105 -6.08 10.55 4.05
N ALA A 106 -6.24 11.71 4.71
CA ALA A 106 -5.78 12.98 4.16
C ALA A 106 -4.25 13.05 4.06
N ALA A 107 -3.53 12.58 5.08
CA ALA A 107 -2.07 12.51 5.07
C ALA A 107 -1.56 11.50 4.04
N SER A 108 -2.18 10.32 3.93
CA SER A 108 -1.84 9.33 2.90
C SER A 108 -2.07 9.88 1.49
N ALA A 109 -3.17 10.61 1.24
CA ALA A 109 -3.40 11.25 -0.06
C ALA A 109 -2.23 12.16 -0.46
N LEU A 110 -1.77 13.01 0.46
CA LEU A 110 -0.59 13.86 0.27
C LEU A 110 0.70 13.02 0.06
N GLY A 111 0.82 11.90 0.76
CA GLY A 111 1.95 10.96 0.59
C GLY A 111 2.02 10.41 -0.84
N PHE A 112 0.88 10.00 -1.40
CA PHE A 112 0.80 9.57 -2.80
C PHE A 112 1.03 10.73 -3.77
N GLU A 113 0.42 11.91 -3.55
CA GLU A 113 0.57 13.09 -4.41
C GLU A 113 2.04 13.53 -4.54
N HIS A 114 2.77 13.53 -3.42
CA HIS A 114 4.17 13.95 -3.37
C HIS A 114 5.18 12.84 -3.67
N GLY A 115 4.74 11.63 -4.04
CA GLY A 115 5.65 10.53 -4.36
C GLY A 115 6.39 9.94 -3.17
N ARG A 116 5.92 10.20 -1.94
CA ARG A 116 6.42 9.55 -0.72
C ARG A 116 5.84 8.14 -0.55
N LEU A 117 4.71 7.88 -1.20
CA LEU A 117 4.08 6.57 -1.34
C LEU A 117 3.86 6.25 -2.81
N GLY A 118 3.91 4.97 -3.14
CA GLY A 118 3.60 4.40 -4.46
C GLY A 118 2.52 3.33 -4.34
N GLY A 119 1.84 3.03 -5.44
CA GLY A 119 0.92 1.90 -5.55
C GLY A 119 1.24 1.17 -6.83
N ASN A 120 1.47 -0.14 -6.77
CA ASN A 120 2.03 -0.90 -7.88
C ASN A 120 1.32 -2.23 -8.06
N GLN A 121 1.12 -2.64 -9.31
CA GLN A 121 0.78 -4.01 -9.69
C GLN A 121 1.99 -4.65 -10.35
N VAL A 122 2.46 -5.77 -9.80
CA VAL A 122 3.53 -6.58 -10.37
C VAL A 122 2.93 -7.89 -10.85
N LEU A 123 2.90 -8.09 -12.17
CA LEU A 123 2.51 -9.36 -12.76
C LEU A 123 3.74 -10.24 -12.90
N ALA A 124 3.68 -11.44 -12.35
CA ALA A 124 4.73 -12.44 -12.46
C ALA A 124 4.15 -13.80 -12.88
N VAL A 125 5.00 -14.63 -13.47
CA VAL A 125 4.64 -15.97 -13.96
C VAL A 125 5.58 -16.98 -13.33
N LYS A 126 5.02 -18.10 -12.86
CA LYS A 126 5.82 -19.27 -12.49
C LYS A 126 6.29 -19.95 -13.78
N PRO A 127 7.59 -20.00 -14.08
CA PRO A 127 8.09 -20.69 -15.26
C PRO A 127 7.68 -22.18 -15.26
N ALA A 128 7.69 -22.79 -16.45
CA ALA A 128 7.28 -24.17 -16.64
C ALA A 128 8.28 -25.17 -16.02
#